data_AF-A0A183LAJ1-F1
#
_entry.id   AF-A0A183LAJ1-F1
#
_cell.length_a   1.000
_cell.length_b   1.000
_cell.length_c   1.000
_cell.angle_alpha   90.00
_cell.angle_beta   90.00
_cell.angle_gamma   90.00
#
_symmetry.space_group_name_H-M   'P 1'
#
loop_
_entity.id
_entity.type
_entity.pdbx_description
1 polymer ?
#
loop_
_entity_poly.entity_id
_entity_poly.type
_entity_poly.pdbx_seq_one_letter_code
_entity_poly.pdbx_strand_id
1 'polypeptide(L)' 'MWETGKISQIATEIRRYNLAVLGISETHWTQARQKRLATEETLLYSGHEKKNAPHTHAVALMLSKVA' A
#
# COMPACT_ATOMS: atom_id res chain seq x y z
N MET A 1 -8.51 -2.97 -12.02
CA MET A 1 -8.43 -4.44 -12.04
C MET A 1 -6.99 -4.94 -11.81
N TRP A 2 -5.97 -4.39 -12.49
CA TRP A 2 -4.54 -4.71 -12.26
C TRP A 2 -4.04 -4.40 -10.83
N GLU A 3 -4.42 -3.26 -10.26
CA GLU A 3 -4.01 -2.86 -8.91
C GLU A 3 -4.58 -3.77 -7.82
N THR A 4 -5.83 -4.25 -7.99
CA THR A 4 -6.48 -5.15 -7.02
C THR A 4 -5.75 -6.49 -6.91
N GLY A 5 -5.27 -7.05 -8.03
CA GLY A 5 -4.54 -8.32 -8.03
C GLY A 5 -3.19 -8.22 -7.32
N LYS A 6 -2.43 -7.13 -7.55
CA LYS A 6 -1.17 -6.87 -6.86
C LYS A 6 -1.36 -6.69 -5.35
N ILE A 7 -2.38 -5.95 -4.93
CA ILE A 7 -2.68 -5.74 -3.51
C ILE A 7 -2.99 -7.06 -2.80
N SER A 8 -3.77 -7.95 -3.44
CA SER A 8 -4.08 -9.26 -2.86
C SER A 8 -2.82 -10.12 -2.67
N GLN A 9 -1.88 -10.11 -3.62
CA GLN A 9 -0.61 -10.83 -3.50
C GLN A 9 0.23 -10.31 -2.32
N ILE A 10 0.31 -9.00 -2.16
CA ILE A 10 1.05 -8.36 -1.07
C ILE A 10 0.41 -8.69 0.30
N ALA A 11 -0.92 -8.71 0.38
CA ALA A 11 -1.64 -9.12 1.58
C ALA A 11 -1.36 -10.59 1.96
N THR A 12 -1.31 -11.48 0.97
CA THR A 12 -0.90 -12.88 1.19
C THR A 12 0.52 -12.97 1.73
N GLU A 13 1.45 -12.18 1.21
CA GLU A 13 2.86 -12.21 1.63
C GLU A 13 3.05 -11.73 3.07
N ILE A 14 2.38 -10.63 3.47
CA ILE A 14 2.35 -10.16 4.87
C ILE A 14 1.88 -11.27 5.82
N ARG A 15 0.83 -12.00 5.46
CA ARG A 15 0.27 -13.08 6.28
C ARG A 15 1.20 -14.29 6.32
N ARG A 16 1.78 -14.65 5.17
CA ARG A 16 2.69 -15.79 5.03
C ARG A 16 3.94 -15.65 5.91
N TYR A 17 4.49 -14.44 5.99
CA TYR A 17 5.69 -14.17 6.79
C TYR A 17 5.38 -13.54 8.15
N ASN A 18 4.10 -13.43 8.52
CA ASN A 18 3.65 -12.80 9.77
C ASN A 18 4.28 -11.41 10.00
N LEU A 19 4.35 -10.60 8.94
CA LEU A 19 4.99 -9.29 8.98
C LEU A 19 4.04 -8.24 9.57
N ALA A 20 4.54 -7.44 10.50
CA ALA A 20 3.82 -6.27 11.01
C ALA A 20 3.79 -5.13 9.97
N VAL A 21 4.88 -4.97 9.21
CA VAL A 21 5.10 -3.88 8.24
C VAL A 21 5.80 -4.42 7.00
N LEU A 22 5.36 -3.98 5.82
CA LEU A 22 6.02 -4.24 4.54
C LEU A 22 6.21 -2.93 3.76
N GLY A 23 7.43 -2.67 3.30
CA GLY A 23 7.74 -1.54 2.42
C GLY A 23 7.52 -1.89 0.95
N ILE A 24 6.87 -0.99 0.22
CA ILE A 24 6.58 -1.11 -1.22
C ILE A 24 7.17 0.12 -1.91
N SER A 25 8.13 -0.10 -2.81
CA SER A 25 8.73 0.97 -3.61
C SER A 25 7.97 1.15 -4.94
N GLU A 26 8.04 2.35 -5.52
CA GLU A 26 7.46 2.68 -6.84
C GLU A 26 5.92 2.53 -6.93
N THR A 27 5.19 3.02 -5.93
CA THR A 27 3.74 3.04 -6.03
C THR A 27 3.27 4.26 -6.82
N HIS A 28 2.79 4.05 -8.05
CA HIS A 28 2.08 5.06 -8.84
C HIS A 28 0.64 5.18 -8.33
N TRP A 29 0.44 5.87 -7.21
CA TRP A 29 -0.90 6.09 -6.66
C TRP A 29 -1.28 7.58 -6.70
N THR A 30 -2.53 7.89 -7.01
CA THR A 30 -2.94 9.24 -7.40
C THR A 30 -3.64 10.06 -6.32
N GLN A 31 -4.25 9.47 -5.27
CA GLN A 31 -5.31 10.21 -4.57
C GLN A 31 -5.49 10.01 -3.05
N ALA A 32 -4.68 9.20 -2.35
CA ALA A 32 -4.85 9.06 -0.90
C ALA A 32 -3.54 8.81 -0.17
N ARG A 33 -3.28 9.58 0.90
CA ARG A 33 -2.13 9.38 1.81
C ARG A 33 -2.24 8.11 2.65
N GLN A 34 -3.47 7.67 2.91
CA GLN A 34 -3.77 6.44 3.64
C GLN A 34 -5.00 5.75 3.03
N LYS A 35 -4.96 4.42 2.91
CA LYS A 35 -6.08 3.60 2.44
C LYS A 35 -6.17 2.31 3.24
N ARG A 36 -7.35 2.02 3.81
CA ARG A 36 -7.63 0.70 4.40
C ARG A 36 -8.09 -0.25 3.31
N LEU A 37 -7.53 -1.45 3.30
CA LEU A 37 -7.91 -2.50 2.37
C LEU A 37 -9.10 -3.31 2.91
N ALA A 38 -9.78 -4.03 2.02
CA ALA A 38 -10.86 -4.94 2.39
C ALA A 38 -10.35 -6.11 3.26
N THR A 39 -9.07 -6.45 3.13
CA THR A 39 -8.34 -7.46 3.91
C THR A 39 -7.86 -6.95 5.28
N GLU A 40 -8.29 -5.74 5.66
CA GLU A 40 -8.03 -5.04 6.93
C GLU A 40 -6.61 -4.46 7.13
N GLU A 41 -5.67 -4.75 6.23
CA GLU A 41 -4.38 -4.07 6.24
C GLU A 41 -4.51 -2.60 5.82
N THR A 42 -3.59 -1.77 6.30
CA THR A 42 -3.57 -0.32 6.04
C THR A 42 -2.37 0.05 5.19
N LEU A 43 -2.61 0.71 4.07
CA LEU A 43 -1.56 1.30 3.23
C LEU A 43 -1.36 2.76 3.62
N LEU A 44 -0.10 3.15 3.80
CA LEU A 44 0.36 4.50 4.01
C LEU A 44 1.27 4.89 2.86
N TYR A 45 1.10 6.09 2.31
CA TYR A 45 1.91 6.59 1.21
C TYR A 45 2.77 7.77 1.67
N SER A 46 4.04 7.74 1.30
CA SER A 46 4.95 8.89 1.43
C SER A 46 4.75 9.83 0.24
N GLY A 47 4.69 11.14 0.52
CA GLY A 47 4.48 12.16 -0.51
C GLY A 47 3.49 13.24 -0.09
N HIS A 48 3.44 14.32 -0.86
CA HIS A 48 2.52 15.44 -0.68
C HIS A 48 1.33 15.30 -1.65
N GLU A 49 0.10 15.56 -1.18
CA GLU A 49 -1.14 15.53 -1.98
C GLU A 49 -1.17 16.65 -3.04
N LYS A 50 -0.31 16.60 -4.05
CA LYS A 50 -0.54 17.38 -5.26
C LYS A 50 -1.49 16.59 -6.14
N LYS A 51 -2.77 16.94 -6.05
CA LYS A 51 -3.96 16.33 -6.68
C LYS A 51 -3.84 15.94 -8.17
N ASN A 52 -2.77 16.33 -8.88
CA ASN A 52 -2.57 16.15 -10.32
C ASN A 52 -1.12 15.80 -10.74
N ALA A 53 -0.24 15.37 -9.83
CA ALA A 53 1.11 14.92 -10.21
C ALA A 53 1.21 13.39 -10.12
N PRO A 54 1.53 12.68 -11.21
CA PRO A 54 1.81 11.25 -11.13
C PRO A 54 3.03 11.04 -10.22
N HIS A 55 2.81 10.47 -9.04
CA HIS A 55 3.89 10.18 -8.10
C HIS A 55 4.72 9.02 -8.64
N THR A 56 5.87 9.34 -9.25
CA THR A 56 6.77 8.36 -9.88
C THR A 56 7.70 7.66 -8.87
N HIS A 57 7.82 8.20 -7.64
CA HIS A 57 8.80 7.71 -6.64
C HIS A 57 8.22 7.61 -5.22
N ALA A 58 6.89 7.43 -5.08
CA ALA A 58 6.32 7.27 -3.76
C ALA A 58 6.68 5.89 -3.19
N VAL A 59 7.12 5.89 -1.93
CA VAL A 59 7.22 4.69 -1.10
C VAL A 59 5.89 4.53 -0.37
N ALA A 60 5.34 3.32 -0.37
CA ALA A 60 4.22 2.96 0.46
C ALA A 60 4.65 1.98 1.56
N LEU A 61 3.99 2.06 2.70
CA LEU A 61 4.09 1.09 3.78
C LEU A 61 2.75 0.38 3.89
N MET A 62 2.77 -0.94 3.95
CA MET A 62 1.59 -1.75 4.26
C MET A 62 1.72 -2.27 5.69
N LEU A 63 0.73 -1.94 6.50
CA LEU A 63 0.65 -2.32 7.91
C LEU A 63 -0.40 -3.41 8.05
N SER A 64 -0.04 -4.50 8.72
CA SER A 64 -1.03 -5.45 9.20
C SER A 64 -1.92 -4.78 10.25
N LYS A 65 -3.19 -5.18 10.34
CA LYS A 65 -4.07 -4.80 11.47
C LYS A 65 -3.51 -5.26 12.83
N VAL A 66 -2.53 -6.17 12.79
CA VAL A 66 -1.93 -6.96 13.87
C VAL A 66 -2.87 -8.09 14.32
N ALA A 67 -2.27 -9.27 14.51
CA ALA A 67 -2.88 -10.50 15.04
C ALA A 67 -3.00 -10.44 16.56
#